data_AF-A0A2G8PFG7-F1
#
_entry.id   AF-A0A2G8PFG7-F1
#
_cell.length_a   1.000
_cell.length_b   1.000
_cell.length_c   1.000
_cell.angle_alpha   90.00
_cell.angle_beta   90.00
_cell.angle_gamma   90.00
#
_symmetry.space_group_name_H-M   'P 1'
#
loop_
_entity.id
_entity.type
_entity.pdbx_description
1 polymer ?
#
loop_
_entity_poly.entity_id
_entity_poly.type
_entity_poly.pdbx_seq_one_letter_code
_entity_poly.pdbx_strand_id
1 'polypeptide(L)' 'DVQVSKLVNNLKTVSSRLIRKEFATEVARFYSKPVFWTGAYFVASCGGVTVEELKKYVEQQATPRL' A
#
# COMPACT_ATOMS: atom_id res chain seq x y z
N ASP A 1 22.46 1.19 -6.41
CA ASP A 1 21.32 0.29 -6.59
C ASP A 1 20.21 0.64 -5.60
N VAL A 2 18.96 0.76 -6.03
CA VAL A 2 17.85 1.13 -5.14
C VAL A 2 17.25 -0.14 -4.56
N GLN A 3 17.33 -0.29 -3.23
CA GLN A 3 16.63 -1.37 -2.54
C GLN A 3 15.13 -1.08 -2.54
N VAL A 4 14.40 -1.71 -3.46
CA VAL A 4 12.95 -1.55 -3.64
C VAL A 4 12.19 -1.74 -2.33
N SER A 5 12.57 -2.73 -1.52
CA SER A 5 11.98 -2.98 -0.20
C SER A 5 12.11 -1.77 0.75
N LYS A 6 13.28 -1.13 0.80
CA LYS A 6 13.50 0.07 1.61
C LYS A 6 12.68 1.25 1.12
N LEU A 7 12.60 1.44 -0.21
CA LEU A 7 11.80 2.50 -0.81
C LEU A 7 10.31 2.35 -0.44
N VAL A 8 9.74 1.15 -0.66
CA VAL A 8 8.33 0.89 -0.35
C VAL A 8 8.05 1.04 1.15
N ASN A 9 8.94 0.54 2.02
CA ASN A 9 8.78 0.70 3.46
C ASN A 9 8.79 2.16 3.90
N ASN A 10 9.69 2.98 3.32
CA ASN A 10 9.71 4.42 3.59
C ASN A 10 8.44 5.11 3.12
N LEU A 11 7.96 4.82 1.90
CA LEU A 11 6.73 5.40 1.37
C LEU A 11 5.53 5.04 2.26
N LYS A 12 5.36 3.77 2.61
CA LYS A 12 4.28 3.32 3.49
C LYS A 12 4.34 3.96 4.88
N THR A 13 5.53 4.03 5.47
CA THR A 13 5.71 4.59 6.81
C THR A 13 5.42 6.09 6.83
N VAL A 14 6.00 6.84 5.90
CA VAL A 14 5.83 8.30 5.82
C VAL A 14 4.39 8.65 5.48
N SER A 15 3.79 8.00 4.47
CA SER A 15 2.39 8.25 4.11
C SER A 15 1.42 7.91 5.24
N SER A 16 1.59 6.77 5.92
CA SER A 16 0.75 6.41 7.08
C SER A 16 0.81 7.48 8.17
N ARG A 17 1.99 8.07 8.42
CA ARG A 17 2.17 9.12 9.42
C ARG A 17 1.56 10.45 8.99
N LEU A 18 1.77 10.87 7.74
CA LEU A 18 1.25 12.13 7.21
C LEU A 18 -0.28 12.10 7.09
N ILE A 19 -0.85 11.01 6.54
CA ILE A 19 -2.31 10.87 6.41
C ILE A 19 -2.99 10.93 7.77
N ARG A 20 -2.44 10.26 8.80
CA ARG A 20 -2.98 10.33 10.16
C ARG A 20 -2.83 11.71 10.81
N LYS A 21 -1.82 12.48 10.41
CA LYS A 21 -1.63 13.86 10.89
C LYS A 21 -2.61 14.83 10.24
N GLU A 22 -2.82 14.71 8.93
CA GLU A 22 -3.61 15.66 8.14
C GLU A 22 -5.11 15.35 8.16
N PHE A 23 -5.49 14.06 8.25
CA PHE A 23 -6.87 13.59 8.17
C PHE A 23 -7.27 12.78 9.42
N ALA A 24 -6.84 13.23 10.59
CA ALA A 24 -7.01 12.50 11.85
C ALA A 24 -8.50 12.15 12.12
N THR A 25 -9.40 13.10 11.88
CA THR A 25 -10.84 12.95 12.12
C THR A 25 -11.47 11.92 11.20
N GLU A 26 -11.10 11.92 9.92
CA GLU A 26 -11.60 11.00 8.91
C GLU A 26 -11.06 9.59 9.15
N VAL A 27 -9.76 9.47 9.40
CA VAL A 27 -9.10 8.19 9.64
C VAL A 27 -9.65 7.52 10.89
N ALA A 28 -9.91 8.28 11.97
CA ALA A 28 -10.45 7.75 13.21
C ALA A 28 -11.85 7.13 13.06
N ARG A 29 -12.62 7.50 12.03
CA ARG A 29 -13.94 6.89 11.73
C ARG A 29 -13.83 5.44 11.26
N PHE A 30 -12.74 5.10 10.58
CA PHE A 30 -12.57 3.80 9.92
C PHE A 30 -11.47 2.93 10.55
N TYR A 31 -10.44 3.55 11.15
CA TYR A 31 -9.27 2.84 11.67
C TYR A 31 -9.10 3.09 13.17
N SER A 32 -9.35 2.05 13.97
CA SER A 32 -9.05 2.04 15.41
C SER A 32 -7.61 1.62 15.73
N LYS A 33 -6.96 0.87 14.83
CA LYS A 33 -5.57 0.41 14.99
C LYS A 33 -4.58 1.39 14.33
N PRO A 34 -3.34 1.49 14.85
CA PRO A 34 -2.29 2.32 14.27
C PRO A 34 -1.63 1.69 13.02
N VAL A 35 -2.42 1.00 12.19
CA VAL A 35 -1.97 0.37 10.94
C VAL A 35 -2.78 0.96 9.79
N PHE A 36 -2.10 1.50 8.77
CA PHE A 36 -2.74 2.08 7.60
C PHE A 36 -2.55 1.21 6.36
N TRP A 37 -1.32 0.75 6.12
CA TRP A 37 -0.99 -0.18 5.04
C TRP A 37 -0.76 -1.58 5.57
N THR A 38 -1.07 -2.59 4.76
CA THR A 38 -0.64 -3.97 5.00
C THR A 38 0.87 -4.10 4.78
N GLY A 39 1.49 -5.13 5.37
CA GLY A 39 2.91 -5.43 5.15
C GLY A 39 3.22 -5.81 3.70
N ALA A 40 2.26 -6.41 3.00
CA ALA A 40 2.41 -6.87 1.63
C ALA A 40 2.57 -5.71 0.63
N TYR A 41 3.44 -5.87 -0.35
CA TYR A 41 3.59 -4.94 -1.47
C TYR A 41 3.92 -5.72 -2.75
N PHE A 42 3.55 -5.14 -3.88
CA PHE A 42 3.89 -5.65 -5.20
C PHE A 42 4.64 -4.57 -5.98
N VAL A 43 5.69 -4.99 -6.66
CA VAL A 43 6.49 -4.13 -7.52
C VAL A 43 6.78 -4.92 -8.78
N ALA A 44 6.56 -4.27 -9.91
CA ALA A 44 6.91 -4.78 -11.23
C ALA A 44 7.57 -3.66 -12.02
N SER A 45 8.48 -4.00 -12.94
CA SER A 45 9.16 -3.03 -13.78
C SER A 45 8.21 -2.47 -14.84
N CYS A 46 8.16 -1.15 -14.97
CA CYS A 46 7.43 -0.48 -16.05
C CYS A 46 8.31 -0.47 -17.32
N GLY A 47 8.44 -1.63 -17.95
CA GLY A 47 9.15 -1.81 -19.23
C GLY A 47 8.60 -2.96 -20.09
N GLY A 48 7.44 -3.50 -19.69
CA GLY A 48 6.82 -4.68 -20.30
C GLY A 48 5.54 -5.16 -19.61
N VAL A 49 5.16 -4.55 -18.48
CA VAL A 49 3.92 -4.91 -17.76
C VAL A 49 2.72 -4.28 -18.44
N THR A 50 1.84 -5.15 -18.93
CA THR A 50 0.57 -4.82 -19.55
C THR A 50 -0.52 -4.54 -18.50
N VAL A 51 -1.58 -3.83 -18.89
CA VAL A 51 -2.75 -3.58 -18.03
C VAL A 51 -3.39 -4.89 -17.58
N GLU A 52 -3.34 -5.91 -18.43
CA GLU A 52 -3.85 -7.26 -18.20
C GLU A 52 -3.11 -7.97 -17.06
N GLU A 53 -1.79 -7.79 -16.95
CA GLU A 53 -1.00 -8.36 -15.85
C GLU A 53 -1.30 -7.69 -14.51
N LEU A 54 -1.50 -6.36 -14.51
CA LEU A 54 -1.93 -5.62 -13.31
C LEU A 54 -3.31 -6.10 -12.83
N LYS A 55 -4.25 -6.29 -13.76
CA LYS A 55 -5.59 -6.78 -13.44
C LYS A 55 -5.55 -8.17 -12.80
N LYS A 56 -4.76 -9.10 -13.36
CA LYS A 56 -4.57 -10.45 -12.80
C LYS A 56 -3.99 -10.41 -11.39
N TYR A 57 -3.03 -9.54 -11.12
CA TYR A 57 -2.45 -9.40 -9.78
C TYR A 57 -3.52 -8.97 -8.74
N VAL A 58 -4.37 -8.00 -9.09
CA VAL A 58 -5.43 -7.51 -8.20
C VAL A 58 -6.49 -8.58 -7.94
N GLU A 59 -6.90 -9.32 -8.98
CA GLU A 59 -7.89 -10.41 -8.86
C GLU A 59 -7.39 -11.57 -7.99
N GLN A 60 -6.08 -11.84 -7.99
CA GLN A 60 -5.46 -12.90 -7.19
C GLN A 60 -5.16 -12.51 -5.74
N GLN A 61 -5.27 -11.22 -5.39
CA GLN A 61 -5.13 -10.78 -4.01
C GLN A 61 -6.36 -11.23 -3.20
N ALA A 62 -6.14 -12.13 -2.23
CA ALA A 62 -7.19 -12.55 -1.31
C ALA A 62 -7.76 -11.31 -0.59
N THR A 63 -9.04 -11.04 -0.80
CA THR A 63 -9.72 -9.92 -0.13
C THR A 63 -9.77 -10.24 1.37
N PRO A 64 -9.25 -9.37 2.24
CA PRO A 64 -9.42 -9.55 3.68
C PRO A 64 -10.92 -9.58 3.98
N ARG A 65 -11.39 -10.60 4.70
CA ARG A 65 -12.79 -10.64 5.15
C ARG A 65 -13.01 -9.50 6.14
N LEU A 66 -14.10 -8.76 5.92
CA LEU A 66 -14.61 -7.69 6.79
C LEU A 66 -14.82 -8.18 8.22
#